data_AF-A0A1B2ETS2-F1
#
_entry.id   AF-A0A1B2ETS2-F1
#
_cell.length_a   1.000
_cell.length_b   1.000
_cell.length_c   1.000
_cell.angle_alpha   90.00
_cell.angle_beta   90.00
_cell.angle_gamma   90.00
#
_symmetry.space_group_name_H-M   'P 1'
#
loop_
_entity.id
_entity.type
_entity.pdbx_description
1 polymer ?
#
loop_
_entity_poly.entity_id
_entity_poly.type
_entity_poly.pdbx_seq_one_letter_code
_entity_poly.pdbx_strand_id
1 'polypeptide(L)'
;MGHCYSLDLRVRVAAFVEAGHSCRAAARHFGVSDGFAIKLVQRTRHLGSPAPDRQGRPPGGGKLAPYEAFLIQTVEARPAITMPELAVRLLEEHGIVAAPAMLSRFLCQRGFTYKKTPDGSGVRTRRRA
;
A
#
# COMPACT_ATOMS: atom_id res chain seq x y z
N MET A 1 -12.95 3.47 9.79
CA MET A 1 -13.15 3.76 8.35
C MET A 1 -14.29 2.89 7.86
N GLY A 2 -15.26 3.42 7.12
CA GLY A 2 -16.36 2.61 6.58
C GLY A 2 -15.89 1.74 5.41
N HIS A 3 -16.30 0.47 5.40
CA HIS A 3 -16.05 -0.43 4.28
C HIS A 3 -17.02 -0.12 3.13
N CYS A 4 -16.54 -0.17 1.89
CA CYS A 4 -17.45 -0.18 0.75
C CYS A 4 -18.29 -1.46 0.73
N TYR A 5 -19.52 -1.36 0.21
CA TYR A 5 -20.28 -2.54 -0.19
C TYR A 5 -19.50 -3.38 -1.20
N SER A 6 -19.78 -4.69 -1.22
CA SER A 6 -19.13 -5.64 -2.10
C SER A 6 -19.28 -5.25 -3.58
N LEU A 7 -18.30 -5.67 -4.39
CA LEU A 7 -18.36 -5.44 -5.83
C LEU A 7 -19.60 -6.08 -6.45
N ASP A 8 -19.96 -7.28 -6.01
CA ASP A 8 -21.17 -7.99 -6.46
C ASP A 8 -22.44 -7.15 -6.28
N LEU A 9 -22.67 -6.64 -5.06
CA LEU A 9 -23.84 -5.79 -4.77
C LEU A 9 -23.86 -4.54 -5.65
N ARG A 10 -22.69 -3.93 -5.86
CA ARG A 10 -22.56 -2.72 -6.69
C ARG A 10 -22.86 -3.02 -8.16
N VAL A 11 -22.39 -4.16 -8.69
CA VAL A 11 -22.69 -4.62 -10.05
C VAL A 11 -24.19 -4.85 -10.21
N ARG A 12 -24.83 -5.54 -9.27
CA ARG A 12 -26.27 -5.83 -9.32
C ARG A 12 -27.13 -4.57 -9.27
N VAL A 13 -26.79 -3.61 -8.40
CA VAL A 13 -27.49 -2.32 -8.31
C VAL A 13 -27.35 -1.52 -9.61
N ALA A 14 -26.14 -1.45 -10.16
CA ALA A 14 -25.91 -0.76 -11.43
C ALA A 14 -26.68 -1.42 -12.59
N ALA A 15 -26.60 -2.75 -12.72
CA ALA A 15 -27.31 -3.50 -13.75
C ALA A 15 -28.84 -3.33 -13.67
N PHE A 16 -29.40 -3.30 -12.46
CA PHE A 16 -30.83 -3.08 -12.26
C PHE A 16 -31.28 -1.69 -12.74
N VAL A 17 -30.45 -0.66 -12.56
CA VAL A 17 -30.75 0.70 -13.05
C VAL A 17 -30.58 0.79 -14.57
N GLU A 18 -29.56 0.13 -15.13
CA GLU A 18 -29.37 0.05 -16.58
C GLU A 18 -30.49 -0.73 -17.28
N ALA A 19 -31.17 -1.66 -16.58
CA ALA A 19 -32.40 -2.31 -17.05
C ALA A 19 -33.64 -1.37 -17.07
N GLY A 20 -33.47 -0.08 -16.76
CA GLY A 20 -34.52 0.95 -16.87
C GLY A 20 -35.21 1.33 -15.56
N HIS A 21 -34.81 0.73 -14.43
CA HIS A 21 -35.39 1.07 -13.13
C HIS A 21 -34.74 2.31 -12.50
N SER A 22 -35.49 3.02 -11.66
CA SER A 22 -34.95 4.18 -10.92
C SER A 22 -33.97 3.76 -9.81
N CYS A 23 -33.02 4.64 -9.47
CA CYS A 23 -32.09 4.42 -8.36
C CYS A 23 -32.80 4.15 -7.01
N ARG A 24 -33.96 4.80 -6.77
CA ARG A 24 -34.77 4.57 -5.57
C ARG A 24 -35.46 3.20 -5.58
N ALA A 25 -35.86 2.72 -6.75
CA ALA A 25 -36.37 1.35 -6.89
C ALA A 25 -35.26 0.32 -6.63
N ALA A 26 -34.05 0.56 -7.15
CA ALA A 26 -32.89 -0.28 -6.85
C ALA A 26 -32.57 -0.31 -5.35
N ALA A 27 -32.56 0.86 -4.69
CA ALA A 27 -32.29 0.96 -3.25
C ALA A 27 -33.26 0.11 -2.42
N ARG A 28 -34.56 0.21 -2.69
CA ARG A 28 -35.58 -0.64 -2.05
C ARG A 28 -35.40 -2.12 -2.37
N HIS A 29 -35.14 -2.47 -3.63
CA HIS A 29 -34.99 -3.86 -4.07
C HIS A 29 -33.79 -4.57 -3.39
N PHE A 30 -32.67 -3.85 -3.22
CA PHE A 30 -31.44 -4.40 -2.67
C PHE A 30 -31.23 -4.10 -1.17
N GLY A 31 -32.18 -3.44 -0.50
CA GLY A 31 -32.08 -3.12 0.93
C GLY A 31 -30.91 -2.17 1.27
N VAL A 32 -30.62 -1.21 0.40
CA VAL A 32 -29.54 -0.22 0.57
C VAL A 32 -30.11 1.19 0.63
N SER A 33 -29.30 2.16 1.04
CA SER A 33 -29.75 3.56 1.08
C SER A 33 -29.90 4.17 -0.33
N ASP A 34 -30.89 5.04 -0.50
CA ASP A 34 -31.09 5.80 -1.74
C ASP A 34 -29.81 6.54 -2.17
N GLY A 35 -29.12 7.16 -1.21
CA GLY A 35 -27.88 7.89 -1.46
C GLY A 35 -26.75 7.00 -2.00
N PHE A 36 -26.66 5.75 -1.55
CA PHE A 36 -25.69 4.79 -2.10
C PHE A 36 -26.00 4.45 -3.56
N ALA A 37 -27.25 4.08 -3.86
CA ALA A 37 -27.65 3.72 -5.23
C ALA A 37 -27.44 4.89 -6.21
N ILE A 38 -27.84 6.11 -5.83
CA ILE A 38 -27.67 7.32 -6.64
C ILE A 38 -26.18 7.60 -6.91
N LYS A 39 -25.34 7.65 -5.86
CA LYS A 39 -23.91 7.92 -6.01
C LYS A 39 -23.19 6.84 -6.80
N LEU A 40 -23.58 5.59 -6.62
CA LEU A 40 -23.02 4.46 -7.35
C LEU A 40 -23.28 4.58 -8.86
N VAL A 41 -24.52 4.86 -9.27
CA VAL A 41 -24.88 4.98 -10.70
C VAL A 41 -24.19 6.18 -11.33
N GLN A 42 -24.20 7.35 -10.67
CA GLN A 42 -23.50 8.55 -11.15
C GLN A 42 -22.02 8.28 -11.39
N ARG A 43 -21.35 7.66 -10.40
CA ARG A 43 -19.94 7.28 -10.50
C ARG A 43 -19.70 6.26 -11.61
N THR A 44 -20.55 5.24 -11.73
CA THR A 44 -20.41 4.19 -12.74
C THR A 44 -20.51 4.76 -14.14
N ARG A 45 -21.41 5.71 -14.38
CA ARG A 45 -21.53 6.41 -15.66
C ARG A 45 -20.31 7.28 -15.98
N HIS A 46 -19.74 7.93 -14.96
CA HIS A 46 -18.54 8.76 -15.13
C HIS A 46 -17.26 7.94 -15.34
N LEU A 47 -17.08 6.84 -14.62
CA LEU A 47 -15.84 6.05 -14.61
C LEU A 47 -15.91 4.76 -15.45
N GLY A 48 -17.08 4.40 -15.97
CA GLY A 48 -17.34 3.14 -16.68
C GLY A 48 -17.27 1.88 -15.79
N SER A 49 -17.13 2.02 -14.47
CA SER A 49 -16.98 0.88 -13.56
C SER A 49 -17.73 1.07 -12.24
N PRO A 50 -18.47 0.05 -11.78
CA PRO A 50 -19.09 0.06 -10.46
C PRO A 50 -18.07 -0.21 -9.35
N ALA A 51 -16.81 -0.47 -9.63
CA ALA A 51 -15.80 -0.80 -8.62
C ALA A 51 -15.55 0.36 -7.62
N PRO A 52 -15.35 0.07 -6.32
CA PRO A 52 -14.87 1.06 -5.36
C PRO A 52 -13.49 1.59 -5.75
N ASP A 53 -13.21 2.83 -5.37
CA ASP A 53 -11.82 3.28 -5.30
C ASP A 53 -11.06 2.47 -4.27
N ARG A 54 -9.74 2.40 -4.46
CA ARG A 54 -8.84 1.91 -3.43
C ARG A 54 -9.07 2.72 -2.15
N GLN A 55 -9.51 2.03 -1.10
CA GLN A 55 -9.57 2.60 0.24
C GLN A 55 -8.21 2.46 0.94
N GLY A 56 -7.87 3.46 1.74
CA GLY A 56 -6.66 3.47 2.56
C GLY A 56 -5.44 4.05 1.87
N ARG A 57 -4.28 3.90 2.52
CA ARG A 57 -3.03 4.50 2.05
C ARG A 57 -2.68 3.98 0.65
N PRO A 58 -2.37 4.87 -0.32
CA PRO A 58 -1.91 4.44 -1.64
C PRO A 58 -0.67 3.53 -1.51
N PRO A 59 -0.45 2.62 -2.46
CA PRO A 59 0.75 1.79 -2.45
C PRO A 59 1.92 2.73 -2.74
N GLY A 60 2.95 2.68 -1.91
CA GLY A 60 4.15 3.49 -2.10
C GLY A 60 5.24 3.03 -1.16
N GLY A 61 6.50 3.23 -1.56
CA GLY A 61 7.66 2.83 -0.76
C GLY A 61 7.92 3.72 0.47
N GLY A 62 7.03 4.68 0.76
CA GLY A 62 7.16 5.64 1.85
C GLY A 62 8.28 6.65 1.62
N LYS A 63 8.68 7.37 2.68
CA LYS A 63 9.75 8.39 2.68
C LYS A 63 11.07 7.89 2.08
N LEU A 64 11.31 6.59 2.18
CA LEU A 64 12.57 5.94 1.78
C LEU A 64 12.56 5.41 0.34
N ALA A 65 11.40 5.38 -0.35
CA ALA A 65 11.29 4.84 -1.70
C ALA A 65 12.29 5.48 -2.69
N PRO A 66 12.46 6.82 -2.71
CA PRO A 66 13.40 7.45 -3.64
C PRO A 66 14.87 7.08 -3.39
N TYR A 67 15.20 6.63 -2.18
CA TYR A 67 16.57 6.31 -1.73
C TYR A 67 16.82 4.79 -1.70
N GLU A 68 15.97 4.01 -2.36
CA GLU A 68 16.05 2.56 -2.35
C GLU A 68 17.40 2.05 -2.84
N ALA A 69 17.86 2.52 -3.99
CA ALA A 69 19.11 2.09 -4.59
C ALA A 69 20.30 2.38 -3.64
N PHE A 70 20.35 3.58 -3.07
CA PHE A 70 21.38 3.99 -2.11
C PHE A 70 21.40 3.08 -0.87
N LEU A 71 20.23 2.83 -0.27
CA LEU A 71 20.11 2.01 0.94
C LEU A 71 20.51 0.56 0.67
N ILE A 72 20.09 0.00 -0.46
CA ILE A 72 20.44 -1.37 -0.86
C ILE A 72 21.94 -1.49 -1.10
N GLN A 73 22.51 -0.60 -1.92
CA GLN A 73 23.94 -0.62 -2.25
C GLN A 73 24.81 -0.44 -1.00
N THR A 74 24.42 0.44 -0.08
CA THR A 74 25.15 0.65 1.18
C THR A 74 25.18 -0.61 2.04
N VAL A 75 24.05 -1.32 2.15
CA VAL A 75 23.97 -2.55 2.93
C VAL A 75 24.68 -3.70 2.22
N GLU A 76 24.62 -3.78 0.90
CA GLU A 76 25.34 -4.81 0.13
C GLU A 76 26.87 -4.60 0.18
N ALA A 77 27.34 -3.35 0.16
CA ALA A 77 28.75 -3.01 0.31
C ALA A 77 29.28 -3.23 1.73
N ARG A 78 28.46 -2.97 2.76
CA ARG A 78 28.79 -3.22 4.17
C ARG A 78 27.68 -3.98 4.88
N PRO A 79 27.61 -5.32 4.75
CA PRO A 79 26.54 -6.13 5.34
C PRO A 79 26.40 -6.04 6.87
N ALA A 80 27.46 -5.68 7.57
CA ALA A 80 27.48 -5.49 9.02
C ALA A 80 27.01 -4.10 9.48
N ILE A 81 26.65 -3.19 8.56
CA ILE A 81 26.20 -1.85 8.91
C ILE A 81 25.00 -1.88 9.86
N THR A 82 25.09 -1.14 10.96
CA THR A 82 23.98 -1.02 11.90
C THR A 82 22.92 -0.06 11.35
N MET A 83 21.66 -0.23 11.76
CA MET A 83 20.60 0.68 11.32
C MET A 83 20.80 2.14 11.77
N PRO A 84 21.36 2.42 12.97
CA PRO A 84 21.77 3.78 13.35
C PRO A 84 22.84 4.35 12.42
N GLU A 85 23.89 3.60 12.08
CA GLU A 85 24.91 4.05 11.13
C GLU A 85 24.32 4.34 9.75
N LEU A 86 23.41 3.48 9.27
CA LEU A 86 22.73 3.70 8.01
C LEU A 86 21.84 4.95 8.04
N ALA A 87 21.23 5.26 9.20
CA ALA A 87 20.44 6.48 9.38
C ALA A 87 21.32 7.74 9.33
N VAL A 88 22.51 7.70 9.94
CA VAL A 88 23.49 8.79 9.87
C VAL A 88 23.92 9.01 8.42
N ARG A 89 24.30 7.96 7.68
CA ARG A 89 24.66 8.07 6.26
C ARG A 89 23.53 8.63 5.40
N LEU A 90 22.29 8.19 5.62
CA LEU A 90 21.13 8.70 4.90
C LEU A 90 20.90 10.20 5.18
N LEU A 91 21.18 10.65 6.41
CA LEU A 91 21.10 12.06 6.76
C LEU A 91 22.23 12.86 6.10
N GLU A 92 23.46 12.36 6.14
CA GLU A 92 24.64 13.03 5.57
C GLU A 92 24.56 13.16 4.04
N GLU A 93 24.18 12.08 3.35
CA GLU A 93 24.22 12.04 1.87
C GLU A 93 22.95 12.58 1.21
N HIS A 94 21.81 12.52 1.91
CA HIS A 94 20.51 12.86 1.32
C HIS A 94 19.66 13.83 2.17
N GLY A 95 20.13 14.26 3.35
CA GLY A 95 19.38 15.15 4.23
C GLY A 95 18.14 14.50 4.87
N ILE A 96 18.02 13.17 4.81
CA ILE A 96 16.81 12.47 5.24
C ILE A 96 16.98 11.84 6.62
N VAL A 97 16.24 12.38 7.59
CA VAL A 97 16.10 11.75 8.91
C VAL A 97 15.16 10.54 8.82
N ALA A 98 15.63 9.37 9.25
CA ALA A 98 14.81 8.16 9.38
C ALA A 98 15.15 7.43 10.67
N ALA A 99 14.13 6.95 11.39
CA ALA A 99 14.37 6.11 12.56
C ALA A 99 14.97 4.75 12.14
N PRO A 100 15.88 4.15 12.94
CA PRO A 100 16.47 2.85 12.63
C PRO A 100 15.46 1.74 12.34
N ALA A 101 14.31 1.75 13.03
CA ALA A 101 13.23 0.78 12.80
C ALA A 101 12.59 0.92 11.40
N MET A 102 12.52 2.13 10.84
CA MET A 102 11.99 2.38 9.50
C MET A 102 12.91 1.77 8.44
N LEU A 103 14.22 1.96 8.59
CA LEU A 103 15.24 1.37 7.71
C LEU A 103 15.19 -0.16 7.77
N SER A 104 15.10 -0.73 8.98
CA SER A 104 14.99 -2.17 9.16
C SER A 104 13.76 -2.74 8.44
N ARG A 105 12.58 -2.14 8.64
CA ARG A 105 11.33 -2.56 7.95
C ARG A 105 11.45 -2.42 6.44
N PHE A 106 12.00 -1.33 5.97
CA PHE A 106 12.20 -1.06 4.54
C PHE A 106 13.07 -2.12 3.87
N LEU A 107 14.19 -2.50 4.50
CA LEU A 107 15.10 -3.53 4.01
C LEU A 107 14.48 -4.93 4.08
N CYS A 108 13.74 -5.26 5.15
CA CYS A 108 13.04 -6.54 5.25
C CYS A 108 11.99 -6.72 4.14
N GLN A 109 11.26 -5.66 3.78
CA GLN A 109 10.33 -5.67 2.63
C GLN A 109 11.02 -5.93 1.29
N ARG A 110 12.34 -5.73 1.21
CA ARG A 110 13.20 -5.94 0.01
C ARG A 110 14.02 -7.22 0.06
N GLY A 111 13.70 -8.10 1.01
CA GLY A 111 14.30 -9.44 1.12
C GLY A 111 15.59 -9.51 1.95
N PHE A 112 15.96 -8.44 2.66
CA PHE A 112 17.09 -8.49 3.59
C PHE A 112 16.70 -9.15 4.92
N THR A 113 17.50 -10.12 5.34
CA THR A 113 17.41 -10.77 6.63
C THR A 113 18.69 -10.55 7.42
N TYR A 114 18.61 -10.47 8.74
CA TYR A 114 19.79 -10.38 9.60
C TYR A 114 20.17 -11.77 10.09
N LYS A 115 21.41 -12.20 9.85
CA LYS A 115 21.95 -13.48 10.29
C LYS A 115 23.03 -13.22 11.33
N LYS A 116 22.91 -13.85 12.50
CA LYS A 116 23.99 -13.90 13.51
C LYS A 116 24.96 -15.02 13.15
N THR A 117 26.24 -14.78 13.31
CA THR A 117 27.30 -15.79 13.23
C THR A 117 27.68 -16.27 14.63
N PRO A 118 28.32 -17.46 14.74
CA PRO A 118 28.78 -17.99 16.03
C PRO A 118 29.72 -17.03 16.78
N ASP A 119 30.46 -16.20 16.04
CA ASP A 119 31.46 -15.26 16.56
C ASP A 119 30.85 -14.00 17.19
N GLY A 120 29.52 -13.98 17.41
CA GLY A 120 28.80 -12.85 18.00
C GLY A 120 28.56 -11.66 17.06
N SER A 121 29.10 -11.72 15.84
CA SER A 121 28.80 -10.74 14.79
C SER A 121 27.52 -11.10 14.04
N GLY A 122 27.00 -10.16 13.24
CA GLY A 122 25.89 -10.46 12.36
C GLY A 122 25.88 -9.57 11.14
N VAL A 123 25.37 -10.13 10.05
CA VAL A 123 25.36 -9.50 8.74
C VAL A 123 23.97 -9.58 8.14
N ARG A 124 23.61 -8.55 7.38
CA ARG A 124 22.42 -8.61 6.54
C ARG A 124 22.73 -9.37 5.26
N THR A 125 21.87 -10.31 4.91
CA THR A 125 21.93 -11.04 3.65
C THR A 125 20.60 -10.88 2.93
N ARG A 126 20.66 -10.72 1.60
CA ARG A 126 19.48 -10.62 0.76
C ARG A 126 19.24 -11.98 0.13
N ARG A 127 18.03 -12.53 0.27
CA ARG A 127 17.65 -13.71 -0.53
C ARG A 127 17.63 -13.27 -1.98
N ARG A 128 18.54 -13.81 -2.80
CA ARG A 128 18.47 -13.64 -4.26
C ARG A 128 17.18 -14.34 -4.72
N ALA A 129 16.39 -13.62 -5.53
CA ALA A 129 15.29 -14.22 -6.27
C ALA A 129 15.85 -15.11 -7.37
#